data_AF-A0A2P2L0M8-F1
#
_entry.id   AF-A0A2P2L0M8-F1
#
_cell.length_a   1.000
_cell.length_b   1.000
_cell.length_c   1.000
_cell.angle_alpha   90.00
_cell.angle_beta   90.00
_cell.angle_gamma   90.00
#
_symmetry.space_group_name_H-M   'P 1'
#
loop_
_entity.id
_entity.type
_entity.pdbx_description
1 polymer ?
#
loop_
_entity_poly.entity_id
_entity_poly.type
_entity_poly.pdbx_seq_one_letter_code
_entity_poly.pdbx_strand_id
1 'polypeptide(L)'
;MLPNAKLGQGYGMTEAGPVLAMCLAFAKEPFEIKSGACGTVVRNAEMKIVDPDTGASLLRNQAGEICIRGDQIMKGYLNDPEASEGTIDKDGWLHTGDIGYIDDDDELFIVDRLKELIKYKGFQVAPAELEAMLINHPNISDAAVVPMKDEAAGEIPVAFVVRSNGCKIMEDEIKQYISKQVIFYKRLGRVFFTDAIPKAPSGKILRKDLRGRLATGLPN
;
A
#
# COMPACT_ATOMS: atom_id res chain seq x y z
N MET A 1 -0.06 10.56 28.45
CA MET A 1 1.31 10.04 28.67
C MET A 1 1.20 8.63 29.22
N LEU A 2 1.92 7.66 28.64
CA LEU A 2 1.92 6.26 29.09
C LEU A 2 3.32 5.88 29.60
N PRO A 3 3.77 6.42 30.76
CA PRO A 3 5.18 6.35 31.19
C PRO A 3 5.67 4.95 31.55
N ASN A 4 4.76 4.03 31.89
CA ASN A 4 5.08 2.65 32.26
C ASN A 4 4.91 1.66 31.10
N ALA A 5 4.58 2.14 29.90
CA ALA A 5 4.41 1.30 28.72
C ALA A 5 5.72 1.23 27.92
N LYS A 6 6.08 0.02 27.48
CA LYS A 6 7.07 -0.13 26.41
C LYS A 6 6.38 0.14 25.07
N LEU A 7 6.90 1.08 24.29
CA LEU A 7 6.42 1.36 22.95
C LEU A 7 7.29 0.60 21.93
N GLY A 8 6.65 0.05 20.91
CA GLY A 8 7.31 -0.66 19.82
C GLY A 8 6.32 -0.89 18.68
N GLN A 9 6.84 -1.02 17.46
CA GLN A 9 6.04 -1.26 16.27
C GLN A 9 6.33 -2.67 15.73
N GLY A 10 5.33 -3.26 15.07
CA GLY A 10 5.48 -4.51 14.34
C GLY A 10 4.92 -4.33 12.94
N TYR A 11 5.34 -5.21 12.03
CA TYR A 11 4.92 -5.19 10.65
C TYR A 11 4.23 -6.49 10.26
N GLY A 12 3.08 -6.36 9.61
CA GLY A 12 2.30 -7.47 9.13
C GLY A 12 1.52 -7.18 7.85
N MET A 13 1.20 -8.25 7.12
CA MET A 13 0.42 -8.32 5.90
C MET A 13 -0.38 -9.62 5.90
N THR A 14 -1.65 -9.60 5.49
CA THR A 14 -2.56 -10.75 5.55
C THR A 14 -1.95 -12.03 4.97
N GLU A 15 -1.35 -11.91 3.80
CA GLU A 15 -0.73 -12.98 3.03
C GLU A 15 0.49 -13.61 3.73
N ALA A 16 1.07 -12.92 4.71
CA ALA A 16 2.21 -13.41 5.49
C ALA A 16 1.81 -14.17 6.77
N GLY A 17 0.51 -14.42 6.98
CA GLY A 17 0.03 -15.22 8.12
C GLY A 17 -0.25 -14.57 9.48
N PRO A 18 -0.18 -13.26 9.77
CA PRO A 18 0.17 -12.08 8.98
C PRO A 18 1.49 -11.39 9.39
N VAL A 19 2.23 -11.89 10.39
CA VAL A 19 3.34 -11.15 11.02
C VAL A 19 4.66 -11.41 10.30
N LEU A 20 5.33 -10.35 9.84
CA LEU A 20 6.65 -10.44 9.21
C LEU A 20 7.77 -10.04 10.18
N ALA A 21 7.57 -8.95 10.92
CA ALA A 21 8.55 -8.42 11.86
C ALA A 21 7.91 -7.99 13.19
N MET A 22 8.64 -8.21 14.28
CA MET A 22 8.21 -7.90 15.64
C MET A 22 9.26 -7.09 16.38
N CYS A 23 8.80 -6.13 17.19
CA CYS A 23 9.66 -5.36 18.08
C CYS A 23 10.31 -6.27 19.15
N LEU A 24 11.64 -6.36 19.13
CA LEU A 24 12.39 -7.18 20.09
C LEU A 24 12.48 -6.57 21.49
N ALA A 25 12.11 -5.30 21.71
CA ALA A 25 11.96 -4.75 23.06
C ALA A 25 10.82 -5.41 23.87
N PHE A 26 9.93 -6.14 23.18
CA PHE A 26 8.87 -6.95 23.78
C PHE A 26 9.29 -8.38 24.11
N ALA A 27 10.51 -8.80 23.73
CA ALA A 27 11.03 -10.11 24.13
C ALA A 27 11.19 -10.20 25.65
N LYS A 28 11.21 -11.43 26.17
CA LYS A 28 11.45 -11.70 27.60
C LYS A 28 12.82 -11.16 28.03
N GLU A 29 13.81 -11.34 27.17
CA GLU A 29 15.12 -10.71 27.24
C GLU A 29 15.16 -9.66 26.12
N PRO A 30 14.89 -8.38 26.44
CA PRO A 30 14.66 -7.36 25.43
C PRO A 30 15.95 -6.91 24.75
N PHE A 31 15.84 -6.54 23.48
CA PHE A 31 16.89 -5.87 22.73
C PHE A 31 16.65 -4.36 22.70
N GLU A 32 17.72 -3.60 22.46
CA GLU A 32 17.58 -2.19 22.09
C GLU A 32 16.87 -2.06 20.74
N ILE A 33 16.13 -0.97 20.57
CA ILE A 33 15.36 -0.70 19.36
C ILE A 33 15.49 0.77 18.97
N LYS A 34 15.39 1.06 17.68
CA LYS A 34 15.39 2.42 17.14
C LYS A 34 13.97 2.95 16.95
N SER A 35 13.80 4.25 17.17
CA SER A 35 12.54 4.92 16.85
C SER A 35 12.27 4.87 15.35
N GLY A 36 11.08 4.42 14.96
CA GLY A 36 10.67 4.28 13.55
C GLY A 36 10.94 2.90 12.95
N ALA A 37 11.69 2.03 13.64
CA ALA A 37 11.83 0.63 13.24
C ALA A 37 10.48 -0.09 13.35
N CYS A 38 10.22 -1.02 12.43
CA CYS A 38 9.04 -1.87 12.45
C CYS A 38 9.33 -3.31 12.94
N GLY A 39 10.46 -3.48 13.64
CA GLY A 39 10.88 -4.70 14.30
C GLY A 39 11.93 -5.49 13.51
N THR A 40 12.20 -6.71 13.97
CA THR A 40 13.10 -7.67 13.31
C THR A 40 12.28 -8.81 12.75
N VAL A 41 12.73 -9.40 11.64
CA VAL A 41 12.06 -10.57 11.02
C VAL A 41 11.78 -11.65 12.07
N VAL A 42 10.59 -12.27 12.00
CA VAL A 42 10.22 -13.34 12.92
C VAL A 42 11.16 -14.54 12.80
N ARG A 43 11.40 -15.22 13.93
CA ARG A 43 12.16 -16.48 13.96
C ARG A 43 11.52 -17.56 13.09
N ASN A 44 12.34 -18.51 12.63
CA ASN A 44 11.95 -19.60 11.72
C ASN A 44 11.39 -19.11 10.38
N ALA A 45 11.72 -17.88 9.99
CA ALA A 45 11.44 -17.32 8.68
C ALA A 45 12.72 -16.71 8.12
N GLU A 46 12.76 -16.54 6.80
CA GLU A 46 13.81 -15.86 6.07
C GLU A 46 13.23 -14.57 5.49
N MET A 47 14.01 -13.49 5.47
CA MET A 47 13.65 -12.24 4.82
C MET A 47 14.78 -11.79 3.91
N LYS A 48 14.43 -11.30 2.73
CA LYS A 48 15.37 -10.64 1.81
C LYS A 48 14.77 -9.31 1.35
N ILE A 49 15.64 -8.38 1.01
CA ILE A 49 15.26 -7.14 0.32
C ILE A 49 15.68 -7.31 -1.13
N VAL A 50 14.78 -7.09 -2.08
CA VAL A 50 15.09 -7.23 -3.52
C VAL A 50 14.94 -5.91 -4.26
N ASP A 51 15.83 -5.69 -5.22
CA ASP A 51 15.70 -4.59 -6.17
C ASP A 51 14.47 -4.83 -7.07
N PRO A 52 13.49 -3.90 -7.14
CA PRO A 52 12.26 -4.11 -7.90
C PRO A 52 12.46 -4.19 -9.42
N ASP A 53 13.54 -3.64 -9.94
CA ASP A 53 13.82 -3.59 -11.38
C ASP A 53 14.65 -4.81 -11.83
N THR A 54 15.58 -5.26 -11.00
CA THR A 54 16.52 -6.35 -11.34
C THR A 54 16.19 -7.68 -10.68
N GLY A 55 15.41 -7.68 -9.60
CA GLY A 55 15.12 -8.86 -8.77
C GLY A 55 16.30 -9.35 -7.93
N ALA A 56 17.44 -8.64 -7.94
CA ALA A 56 18.63 -9.02 -7.17
C ALA A 56 18.41 -8.76 -5.66
N SER A 57 18.93 -9.65 -4.81
CA SER A 57 18.95 -9.40 -3.37
C SER A 57 19.91 -8.25 -3.05
N LEU A 58 19.45 -7.31 -2.23
CA LEU A 58 20.19 -6.16 -1.78
C LEU A 58 20.88 -6.41 -0.44
N LEU A 59 21.89 -5.59 -0.13
CA LEU A 59 22.60 -5.62 1.15
C LEU A 59 21.88 -4.79 2.22
N ARG A 60 22.39 -4.83 3.45
CA ARG A 60 21.93 -3.96 4.54
C ARG A 60 21.94 -2.49 4.12
N ASN A 61 21.03 -1.72 4.69
CA ASN A 61 20.85 -0.28 4.44
C ASN A 61 20.49 0.10 2.98
N GLN A 62 20.15 -0.87 2.13
CA GLN A 62 19.68 -0.62 0.76
C GLN A 62 18.17 -0.87 0.69
N ALA A 63 17.45 0.12 0.17
CA ALA A 63 15.99 0.05 0.06
C ALA A 63 15.57 -0.76 -1.18
N GLY A 64 14.67 -1.71 -0.97
CA GLY A 64 14.06 -2.53 -2.01
C GLY A 64 12.76 -3.18 -1.52
N GLU A 65 12.16 -4.04 -2.33
CA GLU A 65 10.96 -4.76 -1.94
C GLU A 65 11.28 -5.77 -0.82
N ILE A 66 10.46 -5.75 0.23
CA ILE A 66 10.54 -6.73 1.31
C ILE A 66 9.93 -8.04 0.82
N CYS A 67 10.69 -9.13 0.88
CA CYS A 67 10.21 -10.48 0.62
C CYS A 67 10.42 -11.36 1.86
N ILE A 68 9.46 -12.24 2.15
CA ILE A 68 9.54 -13.17 3.28
C ILE A 68 9.26 -14.60 2.83
N ARG A 69 9.92 -15.58 3.45
CA ARG A 69 9.66 -17.00 3.25
C ARG A 69 9.57 -17.71 4.60
N GLY A 70 8.65 -18.66 4.70
CA GLY A 70 8.49 -19.53 5.86
C GLY A 70 7.09 -20.15 5.89
N ASP A 71 6.92 -21.17 6.73
CA ASP A 71 5.68 -21.96 6.79
C ASP A 71 4.44 -21.18 7.25
N GLN A 72 4.65 -19.97 7.79
CA GLN A 72 3.56 -19.11 8.27
C GLN A 72 2.78 -18.41 7.16
N ILE A 73 3.33 -18.27 5.95
CA ILE A 73 2.68 -17.51 4.88
C ILE A 73 1.43 -18.24 4.36
N MET A 74 0.57 -17.51 3.65
CA MET A 74 -0.62 -18.09 3.06
C MET A 74 -0.30 -19.21 2.08
N LYS A 75 -1.27 -20.12 1.89
CA LYS A 75 -1.20 -21.13 0.82
C LYS A 75 -1.34 -20.50 -0.59
N GLY A 76 -2.03 -19.37 -0.70
CA GLY A 76 -2.40 -18.71 -1.96
C GLY A 76 -3.80 -18.10 -1.88
N TYR A 77 -4.18 -17.37 -2.93
CA TYR A 77 -5.53 -16.81 -3.07
C TYR A 77 -6.52 -17.87 -3.53
N LEU A 78 -7.73 -17.84 -2.96
CA LEU A 78 -8.78 -18.78 -3.28
C LEU A 78 -9.29 -18.55 -4.71
N ASN A 79 -9.25 -19.60 -5.55
CA ASN A 79 -9.71 -19.59 -6.95
C ASN A 79 -8.98 -18.57 -7.85
N ASP A 80 -7.78 -18.14 -7.46
CA ASP A 80 -6.97 -17.17 -8.22
C ASP A 80 -5.50 -17.62 -8.27
N PRO A 81 -5.18 -18.60 -9.14
CA PRO A 81 -3.81 -19.11 -9.27
C PRO A 81 -2.86 -18.04 -9.85
N GLU A 82 -3.34 -17.18 -10.74
CA GLU A 82 -2.53 -16.11 -11.36
C GLU A 82 -2.09 -15.09 -10.31
N ALA A 83 -3.01 -14.63 -9.44
CA ALA A 83 -2.63 -13.73 -8.35
C ALA A 83 -1.71 -14.42 -7.33
N SER A 84 -1.88 -15.72 -7.11
CA SER A 84 -1.03 -16.50 -6.20
C SER A 84 0.40 -16.59 -6.73
N GLU A 85 0.58 -16.96 -8.00
CA GLU A 85 1.88 -17.05 -8.68
C GLU A 85 2.54 -15.67 -8.85
N GLY A 86 1.75 -14.61 -8.99
CA GLY A 86 2.25 -13.24 -9.02
C GLY A 86 2.67 -12.68 -7.66
N THR A 87 2.29 -13.34 -6.56
CA THR A 87 2.52 -12.86 -5.19
C THR A 87 3.52 -13.73 -4.42
N ILE A 88 3.54 -15.04 -4.67
CA ILE A 88 4.51 -15.99 -4.11
C ILE A 88 5.34 -16.54 -5.26
N ASP A 89 6.64 -16.27 -5.27
CA ASP A 89 7.52 -16.74 -6.33
C ASP A 89 7.74 -18.26 -6.28
N LYS A 90 8.33 -18.79 -7.35
CA LYS A 90 8.66 -20.21 -7.50
C LYS A 90 9.59 -20.77 -6.40
N ASP A 91 10.34 -19.90 -5.72
CA ASP A 91 11.29 -20.25 -4.66
C ASP A 91 10.66 -20.08 -3.25
N GLY A 92 9.36 -19.79 -3.19
CA GLY A 92 8.54 -19.69 -1.99
C GLY A 92 8.56 -18.31 -1.31
N TRP A 93 9.08 -17.27 -1.98
CA TRP A 93 9.11 -15.92 -1.41
C TRP A 93 7.80 -15.18 -1.66
N LEU A 94 7.19 -14.73 -0.57
CA LEU A 94 6.07 -13.80 -0.61
C LEU A 94 6.58 -12.38 -0.89
N HIS A 95 6.16 -11.79 -2.00
CA HIS A 95 6.41 -10.41 -2.40
C HIS A 95 5.40 -9.47 -1.74
N THR A 96 5.88 -8.67 -0.79
CA THR A 96 5.00 -7.79 0.01
C THR A 96 4.51 -6.60 -0.79
N GLY A 97 5.28 -6.11 -1.75
CA GLY A 97 5.06 -4.82 -2.39
C GLY A 97 5.28 -3.61 -1.48
N ASP A 98 5.88 -3.81 -0.30
CA ASP A 98 6.34 -2.73 0.58
C ASP A 98 7.85 -2.54 0.39
N ILE A 99 8.30 -1.27 0.34
CA ILE A 99 9.73 -0.94 0.22
C ILE A 99 10.31 -0.70 1.60
N GLY A 100 11.39 -1.40 1.90
CA GLY A 100 12.12 -1.22 3.13
C GLY A 100 13.58 -1.59 3.00
N TYR A 101 14.30 -1.42 4.10
CA TYR A 101 15.68 -1.88 4.27
C TYR A 101 15.84 -2.45 5.67
N ILE A 102 16.84 -3.33 5.82
CA ILE A 102 17.27 -3.85 7.11
C ILE A 102 18.60 -3.15 7.45
N ASP A 103 18.71 -2.59 8.64
CA ASP A 103 19.93 -1.92 9.09
C ASP A 103 21.00 -2.90 9.62
N ASP A 104 22.07 -2.36 10.21
CA ASP A 104 23.18 -3.17 10.74
C ASP A 104 22.84 -3.96 12.01
N ASP A 105 21.73 -3.63 12.68
CA ASP A 105 21.26 -4.27 13.91
C ASP A 105 20.04 -5.20 13.67
N ASP A 106 19.80 -5.58 12.41
CA ASP A 106 18.65 -6.41 11.99
C ASP A 106 17.27 -5.76 12.24
N GLU A 107 17.21 -4.43 12.33
CA GLU A 107 15.94 -3.69 12.40
C GLU A 107 15.44 -3.35 10.99
N LEU A 108 14.19 -3.70 10.72
CA LEU A 108 13.49 -3.39 9.48
C LEU A 108 12.89 -1.99 9.53
N PHE A 109 13.03 -1.24 8.44
CA PHE A 109 12.41 0.06 8.23
C PHE A 109 11.61 0.05 6.93
N ILE A 110 10.36 0.52 6.98
CA ILE A 110 9.53 0.70 5.79
C ILE A 110 9.62 2.16 5.37
N VAL A 111 10.02 2.41 4.13
CA VAL A 111 10.26 3.77 3.60
C VAL A 111 9.36 4.15 2.44
N ASP A 112 8.79 3.18 1.72
CA ASP A 112 7.81 3.43 0.66
C ASP A 112 6.91 2.19 0.44
N ARG A 113 5.94 2.27 -0.49
CA ARG A 113 5.18 1.11 -0.98
C ARG A 113 5.23 1.07 -2.50
N LEU A 114 5.52 -0.11 -3.07
CA LEU A 114 5.32 -0.41 -4.48
C LEU A 114 3.84 -0.64 -4.79
N LYS A 115 3.13 -1.34 -3.90
CA LYS A 115 1.72 -1.67 -4.08
C LYS A 115 0.85 -0.42 -3.88
N GLU A 116 -0.20 -0.35 -4.68
CA GLU A 116 -1.08 0.82 -4.80
C GLU A 116 -2.07 0.94 -3.62
N LEU A 117 -1.93 0.12 -2.58
CA LEU A 117 -2.90 -0.01 -1.50
C LEU A 117 -2.96 1.24 -0.61
N ILE A 118 -4.18 1.71 -0.33
CA ILE A 118 -4.46 2.85 0.56
C ILE A 118 -4.81 2.31 1.96
N LYS A 119 -4.27 2.91 3.02
CA LYS A 119 -4.53 2.51 4.43
C LYS A 119 -5.29 3.60 5.19
N TYR A 120 -6.63 3.50 5.20
CA TYR A 120 -7.48 4.39 6.00
C TYR A 120 -7.62 3.85 7.42
N LYS A 121 -7.02 4.50 8.42
CA LYS A 121 -7.05 4.05 9.84
C LYS A 121 -6.69 2.56 10.01
N GLY A 122 -5.74 2.07 9.21
CA GLY A 122 -5.33 0.67 9.18
C GLY A 122 -6.20 -0.26 8.31
N PHE A 123 -7.37 0.18 7.84
CA PHE A 123 -8.18 -0.57 6.88
C PHE A 123 -7.61 -0.45 5.46
N GLN A 124 -7.56 -1.58 4.77
CA GLN A 124 -7.11 -1.65 3.38
C GLN A 124 -8.19 -1.14 2.43
N VAL A 125 -7.80 -0.27 1.51
CA VAL A 125 -8.63 0.25 0.43
C VAL A 125 -7.87 0.02 -0.88
N ALA A 126 -8.39 -0.88 -1.72
CA ALA A 126 -7.82 -1.16 -3.02
C ALA A 126 -8.27 -0.08 -4.03
N PRO A 127 -7.36 0.70 -4.64
CA PRO A 127 -7.74 1.69 -5.63
C PRO A 127 -8.50 1.09 -6.81
N ALA A 128 -8.06 -0.06 -7.32
CA ALA A 128 -8.64 -0.73 -8.47
C ALA A 128 -10.14 -1.05 -8.27
N GLU A 129 -10.55 -1.38 -7.03
CA GLU A 129 -11.96 -1.61 -6.70
C GLU A 129 -12.79 -0.32 -6.87
N LEU A 130 -12.28 0.80 -6.34
CA LEU A 130 -12.95 2.10 -6.45
C LEU A 130 -12.91 2.64 -7.88
N GLU A 131 -11.84 2.39 -8.61
CA GLU A 131 -11.69 2.75 -10.04
C GLU A 131 -12.70 2.00 -10.91
N ALA A 132 -12.85 0.69 -10.71
CA ALA A 132 -13.85 -0.09 -11.41
C ALA A 132 -15.27 0.44 -11.16
N MET A 133 -15.58 0.81 -9.91
CA MET A 133 -16.87 1.45 -9.58
C MET A 133 -17.04 2.81 -10.26
N LEU A 134 -16.00 3.66 -10.25
CA LEU A 134 -16.03 4.97 -10.89
C LEU A 134 -16.22 4.86 -12.41
N ILE A 135 -15.50 3.97 -13.07
CA ILE A 135 -15.57 3.74 -14.52
C ILE A 135 -16.94 3.20 -14.94
N ASN A 136 -17.66 2.50 -14.06
CA ASN A 136 -19.03 2.05 -14.32
C ASN A 136 -20.08 3.18 -14.29
N HIS A 137 -19.69 4.40 -13.89
CA HIS A 137 -20.60 5.55 -13.91
C HIS A 137 -20.69 6.15 -15.33
N PRO A 138 -21.90 6.34 -15.91
CA PRO A 138 -22.05 6.74 -17.32
C PRO A 138 -21.41 8.09 -17.69
N ASN A 139 -21.28 8.99 -16.71
CA ASN A 139 -20.68 10.32 -16.88
C ASN A 139 -19.15 10.37 -16.63
N ILE A 140 -18.50 9.23 -16.39
CA ILE A 140 -17.05 9.11 -16.15
C ILE A 140 -16.44 8.27 -17.27
N SER A 141 -15.38 8.78 -17.90
CA SER A 141 -14.69 8.09 -19.00
C SER A 141 -13.41 7.38 -18.55
N ASP A 142 -12.75 7.89 -17.51
CA ASP A 142 -11.54 7.30 -16.92
C ASP A 142 -11.39 7.76 -15.48
N ALA A 143 -10.73 6.96 -14.64
CA ALA A 143 -10.52 7.29 -13.24
C ALA A 143 -9.25 6.66 -12.67
N ALA A 144 -8.65 7.35 -11.68
CA ALA A 144 -7.56 6.82 -10.87
C ALA A 144 -7.75 7.24 -9.42
N VAL A 145 -7.55 6.31 -8.49
CA VAL A 145 -7.66 6.53 -7.04
C VAL A 145 -6.27 6.44 -6.41
N VAL A 146 -5.91 7.43 -5.59
CA VAL A 146 -4.60 7.49 -4.92
C VAL A 146 -4.75 7.88 -3.46
N PRO A 147 -3.79 7.53 -2.58
CA PRO A 147 -3.81 7.99 -1.20
C PRO A 147 -3.47 9.49 -1.14
N MET A 148 -4.25 10.24 -0.37
CA MET A 148 -3.89 11.59 0.10
C MET A 148 -3.60 11.52 1.61
N LYS A 149 -2.52 12.17 2.06
CA LYS A 149 -2.18 12.23 3.49
C LYS A 149 -3.29 12.93 4.27
N ASP A 150 -3.64 12.37 5.41
CA ASP A 150 -4.64 12.90 6.33
C ASP A 150 -4.17 12.71 7.77
N GLU A 151 -4.26 13.75 8.60
CA GLU A 151 -3.73 13.71 9.97
C GLU A 151 -4.47 12.71 10.87
N ALA A 152 -5.77 12.50 10.65
CA ALA A 152 -6.60 11.66 11.51
C ALA A 152 -6.70 10.21 11.02
N ALA A 153 -6.61 9.99 9.72
CA ALA A 153 -6.76 8.67 9.09
C ALA A 153 -5.44 8.07 8.59
N GLY A 154 -4.35 8.84 8.57
CA GLY A 154 -3.11 8.49 7.88
C GLY A 154 -3.23 8.74 6.38
N GLU A 155 -4.13 8.01 5.73
CA GLU A 155 -4.45 8.18 4.31
C GLU A 155 -5.98 8.19 4.09
N ILE A 156 -6.43 9.00 3.14
CA ILE A 156 -7.80 8.94 2.60
C ILE A 156 -7.75 8.66 1.09
N PRO A 157 -8.70 7.88 0.53
CA PRO A 157 -8.76 7.68 -0.91
C PRO A 157 -9.29 8.95 -1.59
N VAL A 158 -8.57 9.44 -2.60
CA VAL A 158 -9.01 10.53 -3.46
C VAL A 158 -9.01 10.08 -4.91
N ALA A 159 -9.96 10.56 -5.70
CA ALA A 159 -10.10 10.18 -7.10
C ALA A 159 -9.69 11.32 -8.04
N PHE A 160 -8.93 11.01 -9.08
CA PHE A 160 -8.83 11.79 -10.30
C PHE A 160 -9.81 11.22 -11.32
N VAL A 161 -10.65 12.08 -11.89
CA VAL A 161 -11.76 11.68 -12.76
C VAL A 161 -11.71 12.46 -14.06
N VAL A 162 -11.79 11.74 -15.17
CA VAL A 162 -12.05 12.31 -16.51
C VAL A 162 -13.55 12.20 -16.77
N ARG A 163 -14.18 13.34 -17.09
CA ARG A 163 -15.61 13.36 -17.41
C ARG A 163 -15.86 12.84 -18.82
N SER A 164 -16.99 12.19 -19.02
CA SER A 164 -17.54 11.95 -20.35
C SER A 164 -17.89 13.28 -21.04
N ASN A 165 -17.81 13.32 -22.38
CA ASN A 165 -18.03 14.53 -23.16
C ASN A 165 -19.41 15.16 -22.88
N GLY A 166 -19.41 16.47 -22.58
CA GLY A 166 -20.63 17.24 -22.34
C GLY A 166 -21.26 17.06 -20.95
N CYS A 167 -20.69 16.21 -20.08
CA CYS A 167 -21.20 15.99 -18.73
C CYS A 167 -20.72 17.08 -17.75
N LYS A 168 -21.58 17.48 -16.81
CA LYS A 168 -21.28 18.45 -15.75
C LYS A 168 -21.39 17.85 -14.34
N ILE A 169 -21.07 16.56 -14.21
CA ILE A 169 -21.12 15.87 -12.91
C ILE A 169 -20.18 16.55 -11.90
N MET A 170 -20.67 16.78 -10.69
CA MET A 170 -19.95 17.45 -9.61
C MET A 170 -19.26 16.46 -8.66
N GLU A 171 -18.28 16.94 -7.89
CA GLU A 171 -17.55 16.14 -6.90
C GLU A 171 -18.51 15.41 -5.95
N ASP A 172 -19.49 16.13 -5.39
CA ASP A 172 -20.42 15.56 -4.41
C ASP A 172 -21.30 14.45 -4.99
N GLU A 173 -21.68 14.53 -6.27
CA GLU A 173 -22.46 13.49 -6.94
C GLU A 173 -21.65 12.20 -7.05
N ILE A 174 -20.36 12.29 -7.39
CA ILE A 174 -19.45 11.14 -7.49
C ILE A 174 -19.20 10.53 -6.11
N LYS A 175 -18.95 11.37 -5.10
CA LYS A 175 -18.75 10.92 -3.72
C LYS A 175 -19.99 10.20 -3.19
N GLN A 176 -21.18 10.74 -3.45
CA GLN A 176 -22.44 10.10 -3.09
C GLN A 176 -22.64 8.77 -3.81
N TYR A 177 -22.37 8.72 -5.12
CA TYR A 177 -22.47 7.51 -5.93
C TYR A 177 -21.62 6.37 -5.35
N ILE A 178 -20.34 6.64 -5.04
CA ILE A 178 -19.47 5.65 -4.41
C ILE A 178 -19.93 5.30 -2.99
N SER A 179 -20.32 6.29 -2.19
CA SER A 179 -20.67 6.09 -0.77
C SER A 179 -21.85 5.14 -0.52
N LYS A 180 -22.75 4.98 -1.51
CA LYS A 180 -23.90 4.07 -1.46
C LYS A 180 -23.52 2.60 -1.69
N GLN A 181 -22.34 2.35 -2.23
CA GLN A 181 -21.89 1.02 -2.66
C GLN A 181 -20.78 0.46 -1.77
N VAL A 182 -20.11 1.31 -1.00
CA VAL A 182 -18.94 0.94 -0.21
C VAL A 182 -19.10 1.26 1.27
N ILE A 183 -18.38 0.50 2.10
CA ILE A 183 -18.25 0.75 3.53
C ILE A 183 -17.56 2.10 3.81
N PHE A 184 -17.78 2.66 5.01
CA PHE A 184 -17.42 4.03 5.35
C PHE A 184 -15.94 4.40 5.09
N TYR A 185 -14.99 3.48 5.29
CA TYR A 185 -13.55 3.74 5.12
C TYR A 185 -13.07 3.71 3.66
N LYS A 186 -13.90 3.23 2.73
CA LYS A 186 -13.62 3.27 1.27
C LYS A 186 -14.22 4.49 0.58
N ARG A 187 -14.94 5.35 1.31
CA ARG A 187 -15.56 6.56 0.76
C ARG A 187 -14.47 7.55 0.32
N LEU A 188 -14.65 8.13 -0.87
CA LEU A 188 -13.73 9.13 -1.39
C LEU A 188 -13.71 10.38 -0.52
N GLY A 189 -12.52 10.85 -0.16
CA GLY A 189 -12.31 12.11 0.55
C GLY A 189 -12.45 13.32 -0.36
N ARG A 190 -11.92 13.24 -1.58
CA ARG A 190 -11.96 14.29 -2.61
C ARG A 190 -12.08 13.69 -4.01
N VAL A 191 -12.60 14.50 -4.94
CA VAL A 191 -12.56 14.22 -6.38
C VAL A 191 -11.95 15.40 -7.12
N PHE A 192 -10.92 15.14 -7.90
CA PHE A 192 -10.26 16.09 -8.78
C PHE A 192 -10.60 15.77 -10.22
N PHE A 193 -11.03 16.78 -10.97
CA PHE A 193 -11.30 16.61 -12.40
C PHE A 193 -10.02 16.90 -13.20
N THR A 194 -9.70 16.02 -14.15
CA THR A 194 -8.54 16.12 -15.03
C THR A 194 -8.93 15.77 -16.46
N ASP A 195 -8.17 16.24 -17.43
CA ASP A 195 -8.41 15.95 -18.85
C ASP A 195 -8.00 14.53 -19.23
N ALA A 196 -6.99 13.98 -18.55
CA ALA A 196 -6.51 12.62 -18.75
C ALA A 196 -5.89 12.03 -17.47
N ILE A 197 -5.90 10.71 -17.37
CA ILE A 197 -5.14 9.96 -16.36
C ILE A 197 -3.75 9.65 -16.92
N PRO A 198 -2.66 10.00 -16.21
CA PRO A 198 -1.31 9.68 -16.68
C PRO A 198 -1.10 8.16 -16.64
N LYS A 199 -0.76 7.58 -17.80
CA LYS A 199 -0.55 6.14 -17.97
C LYS A 199 0.79 5.90 -18.69
N ALA A 200 1.48 4.83 -18.32
CA ALA A 200 2.63 4.33 -19.05
C ALA A 200 2.20 3.81 -20.44
N PRO A 201 3.13 3.60 -21.40
CA PRO A 201 2.79 2.98 -22.69
C PRO A 201 2.10 1.61 -22.57
N SER A 202 2.32 0.88 -21.48
CA SER A 202 1.63 -0.38 -21.17
C SER A 202 0.18 -0.21 -20.68
N GLY A 203 -0.29 1.02 -20.48
CA GLY A 203 -1.61 1.33 -19.92
C GLY A 203 -1.65 1.42 -18.39
N LYS A 204 -0.55 1.11 -17.69
CA LYS A 204 -0.46 1.19 -16.22
C LYS A 204 -0.57 2.65 -15.74
N ILE A 205 -1.42 2.91 -14.75
CA ILE A 205 -1.59 4.24 -14.15
C ILE A 205 -0.28 4.68 -13.47
N LEU A 206 0.19 5.89 -13.80
CA LEU A 206 1.35 6.51 -13.18
C LEU A 206 0.95 7.21 -11.87
N ARG A 207 0.63 6.41 -10.84
CA ARG A 207 0.17 6.92 -9.54
C ARG A 207 1.17 7.82 -8.83
N LYS A 208 2.46 7.65 -9.09
CA LYS A 208 3.52 8.52 -8.54
C LYS A 208 3.31 9.97 -8.98
N ASP A 209 2.93 10.19 -10.24
CA ASP A 209 2.69 11.52 -10.80
C ASP A 209 1.43 12.14 -10.18
N LEU A 210 0.36 11.35 -10.02
CA LEU A 210 -0.87 11.78 -9.36
C LEU A 210 -0.64 12.13 -7.87
N ARG A 211 0.18 11.36 -7.15
CA ARG A 211 0.59 11.71 -5.78
C ARG A 211 1.45 12.96 -5.74
N GLY A 212 2.35 13.14 -6.70
CA GLY A 212 3.18 14.34 -6.84
C GLY A 212 2.34 15.60 -7.00
N ARG A 213 1.29 15.54 -7.83
CA ARG A 213 0.30 16.61 -7.99
C ARG A 213 -0.35 17.01 -6.67
N LEU A 214 -0.77 16.05 -5.84
CA LEU A 214 -1.35 16.34 -4.52
C LEU A 214 -0.36 17.08 -3.60
N ALA A 215 0.93 16.76 -3.69
CA ALA A 215 1.97 17.39 -2.89
C ALA A 215 2.26 18.85 -3.30
N THR A 216 1.99 19.25 -4.54
CA THR A 216 2.24 20.61 -5.06
C THR A 216 1.04 21.54 -5.02
N GLY A 217 -0.13 21.09 -4.54
CA GLY A 217 -1.33 21.92 -4.38
C GLY A 217 -2.17 22.17 -5.64
N LEU A 218 -1.82 21.55 -6.80
CA LEU A 218 -2.49 21.47 -8.12
C LEU A 218 -3.00 22.78 -8.78
N PRO A 219 -2.55 23.13 -10.01
CA PRO A 219 -2.91 22.45 -11.29
C PRO A 219 -1.71 22.30 -12.28
N ASN A 220 -1.69 21.62 -13.44
CA ASN A 220 -2.57 20.78 -14.28
C ASN A 220 -1.89 19.41 -14.51
#